data_AF-A0A8S4EDI3-F1
#
_entry.id   AF-A0A8S4EDI3-F1
#
_cell.length_a   1.000
_cell.length_b   1.000
_cell.length_c   1.000
_cell.angle_alpha   90.00
_cell.angle_beta   90.00
_cell.angle_gamma   90.00
#
_symmetry.space_group_name_H-M   'P 1'
#
loop_
_entity.id
_entity.type
_entity.pdbx_description
1 polymer ?
#
loop_
_entity_poly.entity_id
_entity_poly.type
_entity_poly.pdbx_seq_one_letter_code
_entity_poly.pdbx_strand_id
1 'polypeptide(L)'
;MCRSYLPEAGQCEAGVCSSDELACPREAAVDMDIDPPWLWAAEAAGALAALGALLLLLRLLLRLHVGTCRCPGSLRGQLAVVTGANAGLGYETALALARRGARVVLACRSEERARAARDRIVAATGNPQVLVRRLDLASLASVRQFAAELAAAEPRLHVLVNNAGVYACGNQLTADGLVLEMQVNHFAPFLLTLLLLPRLRAARGRVVTVSSVLHWLGAADPARMNTPGAYGDLRTYCNSKLCGVALSAELARREAGRVAAVSLHPGIVRTGVAEGALFAAWCWLCARTAAEGAQSALHAAGSAQCAAGAPGSGQYLQECRPRRWSRRPGAHDPALARKLWEYSERLVHYRYEDVPADDKL
;
A
#
# COMPACT_ATOMS: atom_id res chain seq x y z
N MET A 1 26.39 42.72 5.45
CA MET A 1 26.58 43.87 6.35
C MET A 1 27.93 43.71 7.04
N CYS A 2 29.01 44.18 6.41
CA CYS A 2 30.32 44.31 7.04
C CYS A 2 30.48 45.79 7.41
N ARG A 3 30.55 46.11 8.70
CA ARG A 3 31.01 47.41 9.19
C ARG A 3 32.32 47.21 9.92
N SER A 4 33.38 47.60 9.24
CA SER A 4 34.72 47.87 9.76
C SER A 4 34.65 49.05 10.75
N TYR A 5 35.14 48.82 11.97
CA TYR A 5 35.42 49.86 12.96
C TYR A 5 36.95 50.02 13.02
N LEU A 6 37.44 51.17 12.56
CA LEU A 6 38.79 51.67 12.83
C LEU A 6 38.66 52.79 13.86
N PRO A 7 39.44 52.84 14.95
CA PRO A 7 39.53 54.02 15.78
C PRO A 7 40.57 55.01 15.24
N GLU A 8 40.24 56.29 15.36
CA GLU A 8 41.02 57.45 14.92
C GLU A 8 42.32 57.65 15.72
N ALA A 9 43.36 58.11 15.04
CA ALA A 9 44.65 58.46 15.62
C ALA A 9 44.57 59.85 16.29
N GLY A 10 44.62 59.86 17.62
CA GLY A 10 44.82 61.07 18.43
C GLY A 10 46.30 61.44 18.52
N GLN A 11 46.61 62.69 18.20
CA GLN A 11 47.93 63.32 18.36
C GLN A 11 48.22 63.54 19.85
N CYS A 12 49.43 63.19 20.31
CA CYS A 12 49.94 63.60 21.62
C CYS A 12 51.23 64.41 21.44
N GLU A 13 51.18 65.66 21.90
CA GLU A 13 52.31 66.59 22.01
C GLU A 13 53.30 66.20 23.11
N ALA A 14 54.51 66.72 22.98
CA ALA A 14 55.65 66.50 23.86
C ALA A 14 55.43 67.04 25.28
N GLY A 15 55.69 66.21 26.29
CA GLY A 15 55.70 66.59 27.70
C GLY A 15 56.36 65.53 28.57
N VAL A 16 57.42 65.93 29.26
CA VAL A 16 58.30 65.14 30.13
C VAL A 16 57.55 64.45 31.27
N CYS A 17 57.75 63.13 31.46
CA CYS A 17 57.50 62.47 32.75
C CYS A 17 58.34 61.18 32.92
N SER A 18 59.13 61.19 34.00
CA SER A 18 59.81 60.13 34.77
C SER A 18 60.06 58.75 34.14
N SER A 19 61.35 58.40 34.08
CA SER A 19 61.85 57.03 34.10
C SER A 19 61.53 56.38 35.44
N ASP A 20 60.46 55.59 35.51
CA ASP A 20 60.33 54.42 36.37
C ASP A 20 59.03 53.68 36.03
N GLU A 21 59.12 52.35 35.93
CA GLU A 21 58.01 51.38 35.82
C GLU A 21 57.17 51.37 34.53
N LEU A 22 57.71 50.77 33.47
CA LEU A 22 56.92 50.10 32.43
C LEU A 22 57.43 48.66 32.25
N ALA A 23 57.11 47.80 33.23
CA ALA A 23 57.08 46.38 32.99
C ALA A 23 55.91 46.11 32.03
N CYS A 24 56.23 45.85 30.76
CA CYS A 24 55.28 45.35 29.77
C CYS A 24 54.55 44.13 30.36
N PRO A 25 53.21 44.14 30.53
CA PRO A 25 52.51 42.91 30.87
C PRO A 25 52.72 41.98 29.69
N ARG A 26 53.44 40.85 29.91
CA ARG A 26 53.46 39.73 28.98
C ARG A 26 52.01 39.51 28.55
N GLU A 27 51.73 39.66 27.26
CA GLU A 27 50.47 39.20 26.69
C GLU A 27 50.22 37.81 27.25
N ALA A 28 49.20 37.67 28.09
CA ALA A 28 48.67 36.38 28.43
C ALA A 28 48.14 35.85 27.09
N ALA A 29 48.97 35.06 26.40
CA ALA A 29 48.50 34.21 25.33
C ALA A 29 47.39 33.38 25.96
N VAL A 30 46.14 33.79 25.69
CA VAL A 30 45.00 32.92 25.90
C VAL A 30 45.22 31.83 24.87
N ASP A 31 45.85 30.74 25.28
CA ASP A 31 45.84 29.49 24.52
C ASP A 31 44.36 29.13 24.34
N MET A 32 43.82 29.53 23.21
CA MET A 32 42.58 28.98 22.71
C MET A 32 42.93 27.53 22.36
N ASP A 33 42.72 26.64 23.32
CA ASP A 33 42.70 25.20 23.11
C ASP A 33 41.58 24.91 22.11
N ILE A 34 41.90 25.03 20.82
CA ILE A 34 41.04 24.57 19.74
C ILE A 34 41.19 23.06 19.74
N ASP A 35 40.13 22.38 20.15
CA ASP A 35 40.05 20.92 20.07
C ASP A 35 40.55 20.44 18.71
N PRO A 36 41.42 19.43 18.67
CA PRO A 36 42.01 19.01 17.43
C PRO A 36 40.90 18.45 16.51
N PRO A 37 40.94 18.72 15.19
CA PRO A 37 39.86 18.35 14.25
C PRO A 37 39.44 16.87 14.27
N TRP A 38 40.34 15.97 14.71
CA TRP A 38 40.04 14.54 14.85
C TRP A 38 39.08 14.23 16.00
N LEU A 39 39.01 15.05 17.04
CA LEU A 39 38.09 14.86 18.17
C LEU A 39 36.64 15.06 17.71
N TRP A 40 36.40 16.13 16.94
CA TRP A 40 35.09 16.42 16.35
C TRP A 40 34.69 15.36 15.33
N ALA A 41 35.66 14.83 14.57
CA ALA A 41 35.43 13.71 13.66
C ALA A 41 35.07 12.42 14.40
N ALA A 42 35.72 12.14 15.54
CA ALA A 42 35.44 10.97 16.37
C ALA A 42 34.06 11.05 17.05
N GLU A 43 33.69 12.23 17.56
CA GLU A 43 32.35 12.49 18.12
C GLU A 43 31.26 12.35 17.06
N ALA A 44 31.48 12.93 15.87
CA ALA A 44 30.57 12.78 14.74
C ALA A 44 30.42 11.30 14.32
N ALA A 45 31.53 10.55 14.27
CA ALA A 45 31.50 9.12 13.97
C ALA A 45 30.75 8.32 15.05
N GLY A 46 30.96 8.64 16.33
CA GLY A 46 30.23 8.03 17.46
C GLY A 46 28.73 8.32 17.41
N ALA A 47 28.35 9.56 17.15
CA ALA A 47 26.95 9.96 16.99
C ALA A 47 26.27 9.26 15.80
N LEU A 48 26.97 9.14 14.66
CA LEU A 48 26.47 8.41 13.49
C LEU A 48 26.32 6.91 13.77
N ALA A 49 27.26 6.29 14.49
CA ALA A 49 27.17 4.88 14.89
C ALA A 49 26.01 4.64 15.86
N ALA A 50 25.81 5.53 16.85
CA ALA A 50 24.70 5.47 17.79
C ALA A 50 23.35 5.65 17.08
N LEU A 51 23.23 6.61 16.16
CA LEU A 51 22.05 6.79 15.32
C LEU A 51 21.78 5.55 14.46
N GLY A 52 22.82 4.95 13.86
CA GLY A 52 22.72 3.71 13.11
C GLY A 52 22.19 2.55 13.94
N ALA A 53 22.72 2.36 15.15
CA ALA A 53 22.26 1.33 16.10
C ALA A 53 20.80 1.57 16.53
N LEU A 54 20.42 2.83 16.81
CA LEU A 54 19.05 3.20 17.15
C LEU A 54 18.07 2.92 16.01
N LEU A 55 18.44 3.26 14.76
CA LEU A 55 17.64 2.97 13.58
C LEU A 55 17.50 1.46 13.35
N LEU A 56 18.56 0.67 13.57
CA LEU A 56 18.50 -0.80 13.50
C LEU A 56 17.61 -1.40 14.59
N LEU A 57 17.72 -0.91 15.83
CA LEU A 57 16.85 -1.34 16.94
C LEU A 57 15.39 -0.98 16.64
N LEU A 58 15.12 0.24 16.20
CA LEU A 58 13.78 0.68 15.79
C LEU A 58 13.23 -0.20 14.66
N ARG A 59 14.05 -0.55 13.66
CA ARG A 59 13.68 -1.48 12.59
C ARG A 59 13.32 -2.85 13.12
N LEU A 60 14.12 -3.39 14.03
CA LEU A 60 13.88 -4.69 14.66
C LEU A 60 12.55 -4.66 15.43
N LEU A 61 12.32 -3.62 16.23
CA LEU A 61 11.07 -3.42 16.97
C LEU A 61 9.87 -3.30 16.03
N LEU A 62 9.99 -2.56 14.92
CA LEU A 62 8.94 -2.45 13.90
C LEU A 62 8.62 -3.81 13.26
N ARG A 63 9.63 -4.67 13.03
CA ARG A 63 9.43 -6.03 12.50
C ARG A 63 8.73 -6.96 13.50
N LEU A 64 9.07 -6.86 14.79
CA LEU A 64 8.41 -7.65 15.83
C LEU A 64 6.92 -7.30 15.99
N HIS A 65 6.50 -6.10 15.56
CA HIS A 65 5.09 -5.67 15.56
C HIS A 65 4.32 -6.04 14.29
N VAL A 66 4.95 -6.68 13.29
CA VAL A 66 4.25 -7.13 12.09
C VAL A 66 3.33 -8.29 12.43
N GLY A 67 2.03 -8.12 12.15
CA GLY A 67 1.04 -9.16 12.34
C GLY A 67 1.24 -10.31 11.36
N THR A 68 1.30 -11.53 11.88
CA THR A 68 1.40 -12.76 11.09
C THR A 68 0.05 -13.45 11.00
N CYS A 69 -0.27 -14.05 9.84
CA CYS A 69 -1.46 -14.91 9.78
C CYS A 69 -1.17 -16.20 10.55
N ARG A 70 -1.93 -16.42 11.62
CA ARG A 70 -1.90 -17.66 12.41
C ARG A 70 -2.94 -18.68 11.95
N CYS A 71 -3.62 -18.42 10.84
CA CYS A 71 -4.63 -19.28 10.25
C CYS A 71 -4.00 -20.64 9.86
N PRO A 72 -4.34 -21.75 10.54
CA PRO A 72 -3.73 -23.07 10.27
C PRO A 72 -4.42 -23.80 9.10
N GLY A 73 -5.52 -23.25 8.57
CA GLY A 73 -6.42 -23.95 7.67
C GLY A 73 -5.82 -24.29 6.31
N SER A 74 -6.03 -25.54 5.89
CA SER A 74 -5.86 -25.96 4.50
C SER A 74 -6.89 -25.23 3.61
N LEU A 75 -6.47 -24.90 2.40
CA LEU A 75 -7.32 -24.33 1.35
C LEU A 75 -7.52 -25.32 0.20
N ARG A 76 -7.28 -26.63 0.43
CA ARG A 76 -7.52 -27.67 -0.58
C ARG A 76 -8.98 -27.64 -1.05
N GLY A 77 -9.17 -27.81 -2.35
CA GLY A 77 -10.49 -27.72 -2.99
C GLY A 77 -11.02 -26.29 -3.17
N GLN A 78 -10.32 -25.28 -2.66
CA GLN A 78 -10.72 -23.88 -2.85
C GLN A 78 -10.00 -23.27 -4.05
N LEU A 79 -10.74 -22.48 -4.82
CA LEU A 79 -10.24 -21.66 -5.91
C LEU A 79 -10.00 -20.22 -5.43
N ALA A 80 -8.79 -19.72 -5.65
CA ALA A 80 -8.41 -18.34 -5.38
C ALA A 80 -7.93 -17.64 -6.66
N VAL A 81 -8.41 -16.42 -6.90
CA VAL A 81 -7.91 -15.52 -7.96
C VAL A 81 -7.12 -14.40 -7.31
N VAL A 82 -5.90 -14.16 -7.76
CA VAL A 82 -5.07 -13.04 -7.28
C VAL A 82 -4.69 -12.16 -8.47
N THR A 83 -5.11 -10.89 -8.43
CA THR A 83 -4.76 -9.91 -9.47
C THR A 83 -3.34 -9.37 -9.23
N GLY A 84 -2.56 -9.21 -10.31
CA GLY A 84 -1.18 -8.70 -10.20
C GLY A 84 -0.24 -9.64 -9.44
N ALA A 85 -0.41 -10.95 -9.62
CA ALA A 85 0.27 -12.00 -8.85
C ALA A 85 1.63 -12.43 -9.42
N ASN A 86 2.16 -11.72 -10.41
CA ASN A 86 3.45 -12.05 -11.03
C ASN A 86 4.67 -11.49 -10.28
N ALA A 87 4.46 -10.57 -9.32
CA ALA A 87 5.53 -9.97 -8.54
C ALA A 87 5.05 -9.46 -7.17
N GLY A 88 6.01 -9.11 -6.30
CA GLY A 88 5.76 -8.40 -5.04
C GLY A 88 4.72 -9.05 -4.14
N LEU A 89 3.84 -8.23 -3.57
CA LEU A 89 2.80 -8.65 -2.63
C LEU A 89 1.84 -9.70 -3.22
N GLY A 90 1.44 -9.54 -4.48
CA GLY A 90 0.54 -10.46 -5.16
C GLY A 90 1.15 -11.85 -5.34
N TYR A 91 2.43 -11.89 -5.72
CA TYR A 91 3.20 -13.14 -5.82
C TYR A 91 3.28 -13.87 -4.48
N GLU A 92 3.65 -13.17 -3.40
CA GLU A 92 3.76 -13.79 -2.07
C GLU A 92 2.40 -14.24 -1.53
N THR A 93 1.33 -13.49 -1.84
CA THR A 93 -0.03 -13.90 -1.52
C THR A 93 -0.40 -15.18 -2.26
N ALA A 94 -0.19 -15.24 -3.58
CA ALA A 94 -0.45 -16.42 -4.38
C ALA A 94 0.38 -17.64 -3.94
N LEU A 95 1.67 -17.43 -3.67
CA LEU A 95 2.59 -18.45 -3.16
C LEU A 95 2.08 -19.05 -1.85
N ALA A 96 1.69 -18.21 -0.89
CA ALA A 96 1.21 -18.69 0.40
C ALA A 96 -0.19 -19.34 0.33
N LEU A 97 -1.06 -18.93 -0.60
CA LEU A 97 -2.32 -19.64 -0.87
C LEU A 97 -2.05 -21.02 -1.49
N ALA A 98 -1.12 -21.10 -2.47
CA ALA A 98 -0.72 -22.35 -3.09
C ALA A 98 -0.05 -23.32 -2.09
N ARG A 99 0.79 -22.82 -1.17
CA ARG A 99 1.37 -23.60 -0.05
C ARG A 99 0.30 -24.23 0.83
N ARG A 100 -0.85 -23.58 1.00
CA ARG A 100 -1.99 -24.11 1.77
C ARG A 100 -2.86 -25.08 0.95
N GLY A 101 -2.50 -25.36 -0.31
CA GLY A 101 -3.17 -26.31 -1.18
C GLY A 101 -4.32 -25.73 -2.01
N ALA A 102 -4.49 -24.40 -2.03
CA ALA A 102 -5.47 -23.77 -2.92
C ALA A 102 -5.11 -23.98 -4.39
N ARG A 103 -6.13 -24.02 -5.24
CA ARG A 103 -5.97 -23.82 -6.69
C ARG A 103 -5.93 -22.33 -6.94
N VAL A 104 -4.83 -21.82 -7.52
CA VAL A 104 -4.57 -20.37 -7.59
C VAL A 104 -4.49 -19.91 -9.04
N VAL A 105 -5.31 -18.94 -9.42
CA VAL A 105 -5.25 -18.25 -10.70
C VAL A 105 -4.44 -16.96 -10.53
N LEU A 106 -3.30 -16.89 -11.21
CA LEU A 106 -2.50 -15.68 -11.36
C LEU A 106 -3.11 -14.85 -12.49
N ALA A 107 -3.90 -13.84 -12.12
CA ALA A 107 -4.55 -12.93 -13.06
C ALA A 107 -3.66 -11.72 -13.32
N CYS A 108 -2.99 -11.71 -14.47
CA CYS A 108 -1.91 -10.76 -14.76
C CYS A 108 -1.98 -10.24 -16.21
N ARG A 109 -1.49 -9.01 -16.43
CA ARG A 109 -1.44 -8.41 -17.77
C ARG A 109 -0.45 -9.12 -18.70
N SER A 110 0.76 -9.41 -18.21
CA SER A 110 1.80 -10.13 -18.96
C SER A 110 1.75 -11.62 -18.62
N GLU A 111 1.33 -12.43 -19.59
CA GLU A 111 1.27 -13.89 -19.43
C GLU A 111 2.65 -14.50 -19.25
N GLU A 112 3.66 -14.00 -19.95
CA GLU A 112 5.05 -14.45 -19.83
C GLU A 112 5.56 -14.33 -18.40
N ARG A 113 5.47 -13.12 -17.80
CA ARG A 113 5.89 -12.89 -16.41
C ARG A 113 5.05 -13.72 -15.43
N ALA A 114 3.77 -13.94 -15.74
CA ALA A 114 2.90 -14.77 -14.91
C ALA A 114 3.26 -16.26 -14.99
N ARG A 115 3.69 -16.77 -16.15
CA ARG A 115 4.18 -18.15 -16.33
C ARG A 115 5.47 -18.37 -15.55
N ALA A 116 6.42 -17.43 -15.63
CA ALA A 116 7.64 -17.48 -14.82
C ALA A 116 7.33 -17.47 -13.30
N ALA A 117 6.36 -16.65 -12.87
CA ALA A 117 5.90 -16.63 -11.48
C ALA A 117 5.23 -17.95 -11.07
N ARG A 118 4.36 -18.50 -11.92
CA ARG A 118 3.74 -19.82 -11.72
C ARG A 118 4.80 -20.88 -11.50
N ASP A 119 5.81 -20.98 -12.36
CA ASP A 119 6.83 -22.04 -12.29
C ASP A 119 7.61 -21.98 -10.97
N ARG A 120 7.94 -20.77 -10.53
CA ARG A 120 8.55 -20.55 -9.22
C ARG A 120 7.64 -20.97 -8.06
N ILE A 121 6.34 -20.68 -8.13
CA ILE A 121 5.38 -21.09 -7.10
C ILE A 121 5.23 -22.62 -7.10
N VAL A 122 5.07 -23.25 -8.26
CA VAL A 122 4.93 -24.71 -8.37
C VAL A 122 6.18 -25.38 -7.80
N ALA A 123 7.38 -24.94 -8.20
CA ALA A 123 8.64 -25.47 -7.66
C ALA A 123 8.78 -25.28 -6.15
N ALA A 124 8.37 -24.12 -5.61
CA ALA A 124 8.49 -23.82 -4.19
C ALA A 124 7.42 -24.48 -3.29
N THR A 125 6.35 -25.02 -3.87
CA THR A 125 5.19 -25.55 -3.12
C THR A 125 4.86 -27.00 -3.42
N GLY A 126 5.36 -27.54 -4.54
CA GLY A 126 4.92 -28.83 -5.08
C GLY A 126 3.46 -28.85 -5.53
N ASN A 127 2.75 -27.71 -5.54
CA ASN A 127 1.35 -27.63 -5.92
C ASN A 127 1.23 -27.32 -7.42
N PRO A 128 0.77 -28.27 -8.27
CA PRO A 128 0.64 -28.05 -9.71
C PRO A 128 -0.60 -27.21 -10.08
N GLN A 129 -1.49 -26.94 -9.13
CA GLN A 129 -2.77 -26.25 -9.35
C GLN A 129 -2.61 -24.73 -9.36
N VAL A 130 -1.57 -24.23 -10.04
CA VAL A 130 -1.31 -22.80 -10.24
C VAL A 130 -1.49 -22.48 -11.73
N LEU A 131 -2.51 -21.67 -12.01
CA LEU A 131 -2.95 -21.36 -13.37
C LEU A 131 -2.61 -19.92 -13.71
N VAL A 132 -2.34 -19.66 -14.98
CA VAL A 132 -2.17 -18.31 -15.52
C VAL A 132 -3.40 -17.97 -16.37
N ARG A 133 -3.90 -16.75 -16.18
CA ARG A 133 -4.96 -16.17 -17.01
C ARG A 133 -4.64 -14.70 -17.24
N ARG A 134 -4.77 -14.25 -18.49
CA ARG A 134 -4.55 -12.86 -18.85
C ARG A 134 -5.65 -11.97 -18.26
N LEU A 135 -5.26 -10.90 -17.59
CA LEU A 135 -6.16 -9.86 -17.11
C LEU A 135 -5.45 -8.51 -17.18
N ASP A 136 -5.95 -7.62 -18.03
CA ASP A 136 -5.53 -6.22 -18.06
C ASP A 136 -6.59 -5.34 -17.41
N LEU A 137 -6.29 -4.81 -16.21
CA LEU A 137 -7.19 -3.93 -15.50
C LEU A 137 -7.27 -2.53 -16.13
N ALA A 138 -6.39 -2.17 -17.07
CA ALA A 138 -6.51 -0.95 -17.86
C ALA A 138 -7.46 -1.09 -19.06
N SER A 139 -8.17 -2.23 -19.18
CA SER A 139 -9.21 -2.46 -20.19
C SER A 139 -10.44 -3.14 -19.57
N LEU A 140 -11.59 -2.46 -19.56
CA LEU A 140 -12.85 -3.04 -19.06
C LEU A 140 -13.31 -4.22 -19.94
N ALA A 141 -12.99 -4.21 -21.23
CA ALA A 141 -13.21 -5.35 -22.12
C ALA A 141 -12.40 -6.58 -21.68
N SER A 142 -11.12 -6.40 -21.32
CA SER A 142 -10.29 -7.49 -20.77
C SER A 142 -10.86 -8.04 -19.46
N VAL A 143 -11.40 -7.18 -18.59
CA VAL A 143 -12.05 -7.59 -17.34
C VAL A 143 -13.27 -8.47 -17.62
N ARG A 144 -14.13 -8.05 -18.56
CA ARG A 144 -15.33 -8.81 -18.96
C ARG A 144 -14.97 -10.16 -19.57
N GLN A 145 -13.99 -10.19 -20.47
CA GLN A 145 -13.50 -11.42 -21.06
C GLN A 145 -12.95 -12.38 -20.00
N PHE A 146 -12.07 -11.92 -19.12
CA PHE A 146 -11.51 -12.74 -18.03
C PHE A 146 -12.62 -13.32 -17.14
N ALA A 147 -13.60 -12.50 -16.76
CA ALA A 147 -14.68 -12.95 -15.89
C ALA A 147 -15.57 -14.00 -16.58
N ALA A 148 -15.89 -13.80 -17.87
CA ALA A 148 -16.66 -14.76 -18.65
C ALA A 148 -15.92 -16.10 -18.82
N GLU A 149 -14.62 -16.07 -19.14
CA GLU A 149 -13.80 -17.28 -19.27
C GLU A 149 -13.68 -18.03 -17.94
N LEU A 150 -13.45 -17.30 -16.83
CA LEU A 150 -13.42 -17.91 -15.50
C LEU A 150 -14.77 -18.50 -15.13
N ALA A 151 -15.87 -17.80 -15.43
CA ALA A 151 -17.23 -18.28 -15.20
C ALA A 151 -17.61 -19.47 -16.12
N ALA A 152 -17.02 -19.61 -17.30
CA ALA A 152 -17.22 -20.81 -18.11
C ALA A 152 -16.51 -22.03 -17.49
N ALA A 153 -15.31 -21.82 -16.93
CA ALA A 153 -14.47 -22.91 -16.43
C ALA A 153 -14.74 -23.29 -14.96
N GLU A 154 -15.18 -22.34 -14.13
CA GLU A 154 -15.16 -22.48 -12.68
C GLU A 154 -16.52 -22.13 -12.04
N PRO A 155 -17.28 -23.12 -11.54
CA PRO A 155 -18.61 -22.87 -10.97
C PRO A 155 -18.57 -22.17 -9.60
N ARG A 156 -17.42 -22.17 -8.91
CA ARG A 156 -17.27 -21.63 -7.55
C ARG A 156 -15.96 -20.89 -7.40
N LEU A 157 -16.01 -19.67 -6.87
CA LEU A 157 -14.85 -18.85 -6.53
C LEU A 157 -14.82 -18.59 -5.03
N HIS A 158 -13.80 -19.09 -4.34
CA HIS A 158 -13.76 -19.03 -2.88
C HIS A 158 -13.08 -17.76 -2.38
N VAL A 159 -12.03 -17.30 -3.09
CA VAL A 159 -11.28 -16.10 -2.73
C VAL A 159 -10.98 -15.28 -3.99
N LEU A 160 -11.40 -14.01 -4.00
CA LEU A 160 -10.93 -13.01 -4.96
C LEU A 160 -10.04 -12.01 -4.23
N VAL A 161 -8.78 -11.88 -4.65
CA VAL A 161 -7.84 -10.89 -4.11
C VAL A 161 -7.61 -9.78 -5.15
N ASN A 162 -8.24 -8.64 -4.90
CA ASN A 162 -8.00 -7.38 -5.62
C ASN A 162 -6.71 -6.74 -5.08
N ASN A 163 -5.57 -7.25 -5.54
CA ASN A 163 -4.22 -6.85 -5.13
C ASN A 163 -3.55 -5.89 -6.11
N ALA A 164 -3.80 -6.04 -7.42
CA ALA A 164 -3.13 -5.23 -8.43
C ALA A 164 -3.34 -3.73 -8.18
N GLY A 165 -2.29 -2.95 -8.40
CA GLY A 165 -2.39 -1.50 -8.34
C GLY A 165 -1.17 -0.80 -8.93
N VAL A 166 -1.37 0.45 -9.31
CA VAL A 166 -0.39 1.36 -9.91
C VAL A 166 -0.42 2.71 -9.20
N TYR A 167 0.65 3.48 -9.37
CA TYR A 167 0.86 4.79 -8.76
C TYR A 167 1.80 5.61 -9.65
N ALA A 168 1.66 6.94 -9.64
CA ALA A 168 2.46 7.88 -10.41
C ALA A 168 2.46 7.55 -11.91
N CYS A 169 1.27 7.29 -12.45
CA CYS A 169 1.09 7.02 -13.88
C CYS A 169 0.84 8.32 -14.68
N GLY A 170 0.86 9.47 -14.02
CA GLY A 170 0.38 10.72 -14.56
C GLY A 170 -1.14 10.73 -14.77
N ASN A 171 -1.66 11.88 -15.20
CA ASN A 171 -3.07 12.08 -15.54
C ASN A 171 -3.45 11.48 -16.90
N GLN A 172 -3.03 10.23 -17.14
CA GLN A 172 -3.32 9.49 -18.36
C GLN A 172 -4.73 8.88 -18.31
N LEU A 173 -5.37 8.84 -19.48
CA LEU A 173 -6.61 8.11 -19.69
C LEU A 173 -6.32 6.75 -20.33
N THR A 174 -7.10 5.74 -19.95
CA THR A 174 -7.16 4.46 -20.65
C THR A 174 -7.96 4.58 -21.94
N ALA A 175 -7.96 3.50 -22.74
CA ALA A 175 -8.84 3.39 -23.90
C ALA A 175 -10.34 3.43 -23.54
N ASP A 176 -10.69 3.14 -22.29
CA ASP A 176 -12.07 3.23 -21.78
C ASP A 176 -12.45 4.68 -21.36
N GLY A 177 -11.54 5.65 -21.53
CA GLY A 177 -11.77 7.05 -21.14
C GLY A 177 -11.73 7.28 -19.63
N LEU A 178 -11.12 6.37 -18.87
CA LEU A 178 -10.99 6.50 -17.41
C LEU A 178 -9.57 6.85 -16.99
N VAL A 179 -9.43 7.61 -15.91
CA VAL A 179 -8.12 7.93 -15.32
C VAL A 179 -7.41 6.62 -14.96
N LEU A 180 -6.23 6.38 -15.55
CA LEU A 180 -5.53 5.10 -15.53
C LEU A 180 -5.35 4.52 -14.12
N GLU A 181 -4.90 5.34 -13.17
CA GLU A 181 -4.74 4.91 -11.77
C GLU A 181 -6.06 4.50 -11.13
N MET A 182 -7.12 5.28 -11.35
CA MET A 182 -8.45 4.97 -10.81
C MET A 182 -9.05 3.74 -11.45
N GLN A 183 -8.84 3.55 -12.75
CA GLN A 183 -9.33 2.35 -13.42
C GLN A 183 -8.65 1.09 -12.87
N VAL A 184 -7.31 1.07 -12.87
CA VAL A 184 -6.56 -0.13 -12.46
C VAL A 184 -6.76 -0.44 -10.98
N ASN A 185 -6.77 0.58 -10.12
CA ASN A 185 -6.84 0.38 -8.67
C ASN A 185 -8.26 0.19 -8.14
N HIS A 186 -9.29 0.65 -8.87
CA HIS A 186 -10.65 0.75 -8.34
C HIS A 186 -11.73 0.33 -9.33
N PHE A 187 -11.92 0.99 -10.48
CA PHE A 187 -13.07 0.70 -11.36
C PHE A 187 -13.02 -0.71 -11.97
N ALA A 188 -11.87 -1.17 -12.43
CA ALA A 188 -11.72 -2.51 -12.98
C ALA A 188 -11.87 -3.61 -11.89
N PRO A 189 -11.24 -3.50 -10.71
CA PRO A 189 -11.52 -4.40 -9.58
C PRO A 189 -12.99 -4.41 -9.14
N PHE A 190 -13.67 -3.26 -9.17
CA PHE A 190 -15.10 -3.16 -8.89
C PHE A 190 -15.93 -3.97 -9.89
N LEU A 191 -15.73 -3.71 -11.20
CA LEU A 191 -16.41 -4.46 -12.26
C LEU A 191 -16.11 -5.96 -12.17
N LEU A 192 -14.85 -6.34 -12.00
CA LEU A 192 -14.42 -7.73 -11.84
C LEU A 192 -15.16 -8.42 -10.69
N THR A 193 -15.29 -7.72 -9.56
CA THR A 193 -15.98 -8.24 -8.38
C THR A 193 -17.46 -8.49 -8.66
N LEU A 194 -18.15 -7.56 -9.34
CA LEU A 194 -19.56 -7.75 -9.69
C LEU A 194 -19.78 -8.89 -10.69
N LEU A 195 -18.92 -9.00 -11.70
CA LEU A 195 -19.02 -10.06 -12.71
C LEU A 195 -18.75 -11.46 -12.13
N LEU A 196 -17.87 -11.56 -11.13
CA LEU A 196 -17.56 -12.82 -10.46
C LEU A 196 -18.42 -13.09 -9.22
N LEU A 197 -19.28 -12.14 -8.85
CA LEU A 197 -20.14 -12.23 -7.68
C LEU A 197 -21.01 -13.49 -7.65
N PRO A 198 -21.59 -13.94 -8.77
CA PRO A 198 -22.34 -15.20 -8.80
C PRO A 198 -21.52 -16.41 -8.32
N ARG A 199 -20.24 -16.49 -8.70
CA ARG A 199 -19.34 -17.60 -8.31
C ARG A 199 -18.83 -17.46 -6.90
N LEU A 200 -18.70 -16.23 -6.42
CA LEU A 200 -18.47 -15.94 -5.01
C LEU A 200 -19.65 -16.40 -4.15
N ARG A 201 -20.90 -16.09 -4.54
CA ARG A 201 -22.11 -16.54 -3.83
C ARG A 201 -22.20 -18.06 -3.78
N ALA A 202 -22.00 -18.74 -4.91
CA ALA A 202 -22.01 -20.20 -4.99
C ALA A 202 -20.99 -20.90 -4.07
N ALA A 203 -19.89 -20.21 -3.72
CA ALA A 203 -18.87 -20.71 -2.81
C ALA A 203 -19.02 -20.22 -1.36
N ARG A 204 -19.98 -19.32 -1.09
CA ARG A 204 -19.96 -18.43 0.09
C ARG A 204 -18.58 -17.78 0.30
N GLY A 205 -18.01 -17.35 -0.82
CA GLY A 205 -16.65 -16.89 -0.95
C GLY A 205 -16.40 -15.52 -0.32
N ARG A 206 -15.22 -14.99 -0.60
CA ARG A 206 -14.80 -13.70 -0.06
C ARG A 206 -13.98 -12.87 -1.03
N VAL A 207 -14.14 -11.56 -0.93
CA VAL A 207 -13.39 -10.55 -1.65
C VAL A 207 -12.42 -9.87 -0.70
N VAL A 208 -11.15 -9.86 -1.06
CA VAL A 208 -10.06 -9.24 -0.31
C VAL A 208 -9.50 -8.09 -1.14
N THR A 209 -9.67 -6.86 -0.66
CA THR A 209 -9.22 -5.65 -1.37
C THR A 209 -7.98 -5.06 -0.70
N VAL A 210 -6.88 -4.98 -1.44
CA VAL A 210 -5.61 -4.41 -0.95
C VAL A 210 -5.62 -2.88 -1.10
N SER A 211 -5.77 -2.19 0.03
CA SER A 211 -5.68 -0.75 0.16
C SER A 211 -4.26 -0.31 0.60
N SER A 212 -4.12 0.91 1.13
CA SER A 212 -2.88 1.49 1.64
C SER A 212 -3.20 2.45 2.78
N VAL A 213 -2.34 2.62 3.79
CA VAL A 213 -2.49 3.67 4.83
C VAL A 213 -2.72 5.06 4.24
N LEU A 214 -2.21 5.32 3.03
CA LEU A 214 -2.42 6.58 2.31
C LEU A 214 -3.90 6.87 1.99
N HIS A 215 -4.80 5.88 2.09
CA HIS A 215 -6.23 6.12 1.97
C HIS A 215 -6.78 7.11 3.03
N TRP A 216 -6.06 7.31 4.14
CA TRP A 216 -6.42 8.30 5.17
C TRP A 216 -6.30 9.74 4.67
N LEU A 217 -5.47 9.93 3.64
CA LEU A 217 -5.32 11.19 2.94
C LEU A 217 -6.31 11.30 1.77
N GLY A 218 -7.10 10.25 1.48
CA GLY A 218 -8.14 10.31 0.46
C GLY A 218 -9.23 11.31 0.84
N ALA A 219 -9.73 12.00 -0.18
CA ALA A 219 -10.89 12.88 -0.12
C ALA A 219 -11.67 12.69 -1.42
N ALA A 220 -12.15 11.46 -1.62
CA ALA A 220 -12.81 11.05 -2.85
C ALA A 220 -14.15 11.78 -2.99
N ASP A 221 -14.20 12.70 -3.94
CA ASP A 221 -15.44 13.32 -4.41
C ASP A 221 -15.97 12.48 -5.58
N PRO A 222 -17.11 11.78 -5.42
CA PRO A 222 -17.68 10.95 -6.48
C PRO A 222 -17.76 11.68 -7.82
N ALA A 223 -18.07 12.98 -7.85
CA ALA A 223 -18.24 13.72 -9.10
C ALA A 223 -16.92 13.95 -9.87
N ARG A 224 -15.77 13.87 -9.21
CA ARG A 224 -14.46 14.29 -9.75
C ARG A 224 -13.45 13.17 -9.91
N MET A 225 -13.79 11.95 -9.48
CA MET A 225 -12.85 10.83 -9.47
C MET A 225 -12.35 10.43 -10.86
N ASN A 226 -13.14 10.68 -11.91
CA ASN A 226 -12.73 10.43 -13.29
C ASN A 226 -12.49 11.71 -14.10
N THR A 227 -12.26 12.84 -13.43
CA THR A 227 -11.93 14.10 -14.12
C THR A 227 -10.41 14.19 -14.30
N PRO A 228 -9.89 14.12 -15.54
CA PRO A 228 -8.46 14.23 -15.79
C PRO A 228 -7.91 15.53 -15.21
N GLY A 229 -6.80 15.47 -14.47
CA GLY A 229 -6.19 16.66 -13.88
C GLY A 229 -6.89 17.24 -12.66
N ALA A 230 -8.01 16.68 -12.20
CA ALA A 230 -8.67 17.16 -10.98
C ALA A 230 -7.81 16.95 -9.73
N TYR A 231 -6.90 15.98 -9.77
CA TYR A 231 -5.99 15.63 -8.69
C TYR A 231 -4.59 15.33 -9.25
N GLY A 232 -3.55 15.58 -8.46
CA GLY A 232 -2.21 15.03 -8.74
C GLY A 232 -2.11 13.56 -8.32
N ASP A 233 -1.13 12.84 -8.87
CA ASP A 233 -0.93 11.38 -8.71
C ASP A 233 -1.08 10.88 -7.27
N LEU A 234 -0.46 11.57 -6.30
CA LEU A 234 -0.59 11.18 -4.90
C LEU A 234 -2.04 11.21 -4.41
N ARG A 235 -2.81 12.25 -4.74
CA ARG A 235 -4.21 12.34 -4.33
C ARG A 235 -5.07 11.35 -5.10
N THR A 236 -4.82 11.14 -6.39
CA THR A 236 -5.50 10.13 -7.22
C THR A 236 -5.32 8.74 -6.61
N TYR A 237 -4.09 8.36 -6.27
CA TYR A 237 -3.80 7.11 -5.59
C TYR A 237 -4.49 7.00 -4.23
N CYS A 238 -4.37 8.02 -3.37
CA CYS A 238 -5.05 8.05 -2.06
C CYS A 238 -6.56 7.86 -2.21
N ASN A 239 -7.18 8.53 -3.18
CA ASN A 239 -8.60 8.40 -3.50
C ASN A 239 -8.93 6.98 -3.97
N SER A 240 -8.15 6.39 -4.87
CA SER A 240 -8.38 5.01 -5.33
C SER A 240 -8.37 4.00 -4.17
N LYS A 241 -7.44 4.16 -3.22
CA LYS A 241 -7.30 3.29 -2.06
C LYS A 241 -8.40 3.51 -1.02
N LEU A 242 -8.91 4.75 -0.90
CA LEU A 242 -10.10 5.07 -0.11
C LEU A 242 -11.34 4.40 -0.69
N CYS A 243 -11.51 4.46 -2.00
CA CYS A 243 -12.66 3.86 -2.66
C CYS A 243 -12.69 2.34 -2.49
N GLY A 244 -11.55 1.66 -2.57
CA GLY A 244 -11.46 0.22 -2.28
C GLY A 244 -11.95 -0.15 -0.87
N VAL A 245 -11.66 0.67 0.14
CA VAL A 245 -12.14 0.44 1.52
C VAL A 245 -13.65 0.68 1.62
N ALA A 246 -14.14 1.79 1.07
CA ALA A 246 -15.55 2.13 1.07
C ALA A 246 -16.41 1.08 0.35
N LEU A 247 -15.94 0.57 -0.80
CA LEU A 247 -16.62 -0.47 -1.55
C LEU A 247 -16.60 -1.83 -0.85
N SER A 248 -15.51 -2.21 -0.17
CA SER A 248 -15.52 -3.44 0.63
C SER A 248 -16.59 -3.37 1.73
N ALA A 249 -16.77 -2.21 2.37
CA ALA A 249 -17.83 -2.02 3.36
C ALA A 249 -19.24 -2.06 2.75
N GLU A 250 -19.46 -1.46 1.58
CA GLU A 250 -20.75 -1.50 0.87
C GLU A 250 -21.08 -2.89 0.33
N LEU A 251 -20.10 -3.60 -0.25
CA LEU A 251 -20.27 -4.97 -0.72
C LEU A 251 -20.67 -5.89 0.43
N ALA A 252 -20.03 -5.76 1.60
CA ALA A 252 -20.38 -6.53 2.79
C ALA A 252 -21.83 -6.28 3.26
N ARG A 253 -22.36 -5.07 3.08
CA ARG A 253 -23.77 -4.76 3.36
C ARG A 253 -24.72 -5.41 2.35
N ARG A 254 -24.43 -5.28 1.05
CA ARG A 254 -25.26 -5.83 -0.04
C ARG A 254 -25.27 -7.36 -0.06
N GLU A 255 -24.15 -7.98 0.27
CA GLU A 255 -23.94 -9.42 0.29
C GLU A 255 -24.01 -10.04 1.69
N ALA A 256 -24.63 -9.36 2.65
CA ALA A 256 -24.69 -9.78 4.04
C ALA A 256 -25.03 -11.28 4.17
N GLY A 257 -24.13 -12.04 4.79
CA GLY A 257 -24.28 -13.49 4.98
C GLY A 257 -24.03 -14.39 3.76
N ARG A 258 -23.90 -13.83 2.55
CA ARG A 258 -23.67 -14.58 1.30
C ARG A 258 -22.22 -14.55 0.85
N VAL A 259 -21.61 -13.36 0.82
CA VAL A 259 -20.20 -13.16 0.45
C VAL A 259 -19.54 -12.25 1.48
N ALA A 260 -18.32 -12.57 1.90
CA ALA A 260 -17.54 -11.67 2.74
C ALA A 260 -16.78 -10.65 1.90
N ALA A 261 -16.67 -9.42 2.37
CA ALA A 261 -15.82 -8.42 1.75
C ALA A 261 -14.95 -7.77 2.81
N VAL A 262 -13.63 -7.81 2.62
CA VAL A 262 -12.65 -7.34 3.60
C VAL A 262 -11.63 -6.48 2.87
N SER A 263 -11.32 -5.31 3.44
CA SER A 263 -10.23 -4.47 2.95
C SER A 263 -9.06 -4.53 3.92
N LEU A 264 -7.85 -4.23 3.45
CA LEU A 264 -6.66 -4.26 4.31
C LEU A 264 -5.58 -3.30 3.84
N HIS A 265 -4.64 -3.01 4.73
CA HIS A 265 -3.35 -2.42 4.39
C HIS A 265 -2.22 -3.43 4.66
N PRO A 266 -1.32 -3.65 3.69
CA PRO A 266 -0.21 -4.61 3.86
C PRO A 266 0.96 -4.06 4.71
N GLY A 267 0.88 -2.84 5.23
CA GLY A 267 2.04 -2.11 5.74
C GLY A 267 2.75 -1.34 4.62
N ILE A 268 3.81 -0.62 4.99
CA ILE A 268 4.73 -0.03 4.01
C ILE A 268 5.51 -1.21 3.43
N VAL A 269 5.13 -1.70 2.26
CA VAL A 269 5.90 -2.70 1.52
C VAL A 269 6.82 -1.96 0.56
N ARG A 270 8.05 -2.45 0.34
CA ARG A 270 8.91 -1.94 -0.75
C ARG A 270 8.20 -2.15 -2.09
N THR A 271 7.45 -1.14 -2.48
CA THR A 271 7.04 -0.92 -3.87
C THR A 271 8.12 -0.03 -4.46
N GLY A 272 8.48 -0.22 -5.73
CA GLY A 272 9.54 0.55 -6.39
C GLY A 272 9.14 2.01 -6.66
N VAL A 273 8.59 2.68 -5.65
CA VAL A 273 7.82 3.90 -5.77
C VAL A 273 8.41 4.97 -4.85
N ALA A 274 8.79 6.08 -5.49
CA ALA A 274 9.27 7.37 -4.99
C ALA A 274 10.78 7.55 -4.75
N GLU A 275 11.24 8.72 -5.24
CA GLU A 275 12.61 9.21 -5.26
C GLU A 275 12.84 10.20 -4.09
N GLY A 276 14.07 10.25 -3.58
CA GLY A 276 14.50 11.13 -2.49
C GLY A 276 15.14 10.38 -1.31
N ALA A 277 16.31 10.81 -0.86
CA ALA A 277 17.13 10.09 0.13
C ALA A 277 16.43 9.89 1.50
N LEU A 278 15.68 10.89 1.98
CA LEU A 278 14.94 10.81 3.24
C LEU A 278 13.74 9.85 3.15
N PHE A 279 13.01 9.86 2.03
CA PHE A 279 11.90 8.94 1.79
C PHE A 279 12.41 7.51 1.58
N ALA A 280 13.55 7.33 0.89
CA ALA A 280 14.20 6.04 0.73
C ALA A 280 14.71 5.49 2.08
N ALA A 281 15.28 6.32 2.95
CA ALA A 281 15.71 5.95 4.29
C ALA A 281 14.51 5.56 5.18
N TRP A 282 13.43 6.36 5.16
CA TRP A 282 12.18 6.05 5.85
C TRP A 282 11.55 4.75 5.35
N CYS A 283 11.46 4.57 4.03
CA CYS A 283 11.00 3.33 3.42
C CYS A 283 11.90 2.16 3.81
N TRP A 284 13.22 2.30 3.80
CA TRP A 284 14.11 1.21 4.23
C TRP A 284 13.87 0.81 5.69
N LEU A 285 13.68 1.79 6.57
CA LEU A 285 13.45 1.59 8.00
C LEU A 285 12.11 0.88 8.27
N CYS A 286 11.03 1.31 7.61
CA CYS A 286 9.69 0.81 7.86
C CYS A 286 9.23 -0.28 6.87
N ALA A 287 10.01 -0.56 5.81
CA ALA A 287 9.58 -1.48 4.76
C ALA A 287 9.53 -2.91 5.24
N ARG A 288 8.38 -3.50 4.96
CA ARG A 288 8.13 -4.92 5.00
C ARG A 288 8.62 -5.59 3.73
N THR A 289 9.04 -6.84 3.90
CA THR A 289 9.11 -7.78 2.79
C THR A 289 7.71 -8.00 2.21
N ALA A 290 7.64 -8.44 0.96
CA ALA A 290 6.35 -8.80 0.36
C ALA A 290 5.65 -9.94 1.13
N ALA A 291 6.41 -10.87 1.72
CA ALA A 291 5.89 -11.97 2.51
C ALA A 291 5.27 -11.51 3.85
N GLU A 292 5.92 -10.55 4.52
CA GLU A 292 5.37 -9.87 5.70
C GLU A 292 4.12 -9.06 5.34
N GLY A 293 4.12 -8.37 4.20
CA GLY A 293 2.96 -7.61 3.75
C GLY A 293 1.76 -8.49 3.38
N ALA A 294 2.00 -9.70 2.88
CA ALA A 294 0.95 -10.62 2.47
C ALA A 294 0.13 -11.16 3.65
N GLN A 295 0.63 -11.07 4.89
CA GLN A 295 0.01 -11.71 6.06
C GLN A 295 -1.44 -11.29 6.29
N SER A 296 -1.76 -10.00 6.15
CA SER A 296 -3.15 -9.53 6.31
C SER A 296 -4.06 -10.03 5.18
N ALA A 297 -3.55 -10.13 3.96
CA ALA A 297 -4.31 -10.70 2.83
C ALA A 297 -4.57 -12.19 3.03
N LEU A 298 -3.58 -12.93 3.54
CA LEU A 298 -3.74 -14.34 3.89
C LEU A 298 -4.71 -14.54 5.05
N HIS A 299 -4.70 -13.64 6.04
CA HIS A 299 -5.69 -13.66 7.11
C HIS A 299 -7.11 -13.43 6.59
N ALA A 300 -7.31 -12.41 5.78
CA ALA A 300 -8.61 -12.17 5.15
C ALA A 300 -9.05 -13.36 4.29
N ALA A 301 -8.14 -13.94 3.52
CA ALA A 301 -8.39 -15.06 2.61
C ALA A 301 -8.75 -16.37 3.35
N GLY A 302 -8.13 -16.66 4.49
CA GLY A 302 -8.21 -17.98 5.15
C GLY A 302 -8.86 -18.01 6.53
N SER A 303 -9.04 -16.88 7.21
CA SER A 303 -9.58 -16.84 8.58
C SER A 303 -11.09 -17.07 8.60
N ALA A 304 -11.57 -17.89 9.54
CA ALA A 304 -13.00 -18.04 9.81
C ALA A 304 -13.65 -16.72 10.27
N GLN A 305 -12.88 -15.83 10.92
CA GLN A 305 -13.36 -14.51 11.34
C GLN A 305 -13.71 -13.61 10.14
N CYS A 306 -13.15 -13.89 8.97
CA CYS A 306 -13.38 -13.15 7.72
C CYS A 306 -14.32 -13.91 6.75
N ALA A 307 -15.00 -14.96 7.20
CA ALA A 307 -15.96 -15.70 6.38
C ALA A 307 -17.30 -14.95 6.22
N ALA A 308 -18.11 -15.35 5.24
CA ALA A 308 -19.43 -14.77 5.03
C ALA A 308 -20.32 -14.93 6.28
N GLY A 309 -20.90 -13.84 6.76
CA GLY A 309 -21.69 -13.81 8.00
C GLY A 309 -20.86 -13.68 9.30
N ALA A 310 -19.52 -13.71 9.21
CA ALA A 310 -18.66 -13.51 10.38
C ALA A 310 -18.44 -12.00 10.68
N PRO A 311 -18.07 -11.64 11.92
CA PRO A 311 -17.87 -10.24 12.33
C PRO A 311 -16.79 -9.48 11.55
N GLY A 312 -15.86 -10.20 10.91
CA GLY A 312 -14.81 -9.62 10.08
C GLY A 312 -15.26 -9.15 8.70
N SER A 313 -16.45 -9.54 8.22
CA SER A 313 -16.98 -9.01 6.96
C SER A 313 -17.29 -7.51 7.08
N GLY A 314 -16.90 -6.74 6.08
CA GLY A 314 -16.99 -5.27 6.06
C GLY A 314 -15.91 -4.56 6.86
N GLN A 315 -15.00 -5.29 7.52
CA GLN A 315 -13.92 -4.70 8.29
C GLN A 315 -12.74 -4.30 7.40
N TYR A 316 -11.97 -3.35 7.92
CA TYR A 316 -10.65 -3.02 7.42
C TYR A 316 -9.59 -3.62 8.35
N LEU A 317 -8.63 -4.34 7.78
CA LEU A 317 -7.58 -5.02 8.54
C LEU A 317 -6.25 -4.29 8.46
N GLN A 318 -5.55 -4.28 9.59
CA GLN A 318 -4.14 -3.92 9.70
C GLN A 318 -3.49 -4.90 10.68
N GLU A 319 -2.35 -5.47 10.32
CA GLU A 319 -1.68 -6.51 11.11
C GLU A 319 -2.58 -7.71 11.43
N CYS A 320 -3.38 -8.18 10.47
CA CYS A 320 -4.35 -9.27 10.67
C CYS A 320 -5.42 -8.98 11.74
N ARG A 321 -5.66 -7.71 12.10
CA ARG A 321 -6.65 -7.31 13.11
C ARG A 321 -7.59 -6.24 12.56
N PRO A 322 -8.88 -6.27 12.93
CA PRO A 322 -9.81 -5.19 12.61
C PRO A 322 -9.32 -3.85 13.17
N ARG A 323 -9.37 -2.82 12.34
CA ARG A 323 -9.09 -1.43 12.71
C ARG A 323 -10.12 -0.51 12.10
N ARG A 324 -10.35 0.63 12.75
CA ARG A 324 -11.03 1.75 12.10
C ARG A 324 -10.16 2.24 10.95
N TRP A 325 -10.71 2.20 9.75
CA TRP A 325 -10.00 2.64 8.55
C TRP A 325 -9.87 4.17 8.46
N SER A 326 -10.66 4.93 9.20
CA SER A 326 -10.43 6.37 9.33
C SER A 326 -10.83 6.88 10.71
N ARG A 327 -10.07 7.88 11.19
CA ARG A 327 -10.36 8.64 12.41
C ARG A 327 -11.21 9.88 12.13
N ARG A 328 -11.41 10.25 10.85
CA ARG A 328 -12.20 11.42 10.49
C ARG A 328 -13.69 11.16 10.78
N PRO A 329 -14.42 12.13 11.38
CA PRO A 329 -15.87 12.09 11.46
C PRO A 329 -16.47 11.89 10.06
N GLY A 330 -17.48 11.02 9.94
CA GLY A 330 -18.16 10.76 8.67
C GLY A 330 -17.39 9.92 7.65
N ALA A 331 -16.14 9.49 7.91
CA ALA A 331 -15.46 8.61 6.96
C ALA A 331 -16.17 7.25 6.83
N HIS A 332 -16.74 6.74 7.93
CA HIS A 332 -17.56 5.52 7.93
C HIS A 332 -19.01 5.78 7.51
N ASP A 333 -19.34 6.97 7.00
CA ASP A 333 -20.68 7.31 6.54
C ASP A 333 -21.09 6.36 5.41
N PRO A 334 -22.14 5.54 5.60
CA PRO A 334 -22.66 4.66 4.57
C PRO A 334 -23.07 5.42 3.30
N ALA A 335 -23.44 6.71 3.40
CA ALA A 335 -23.84 7.52 2.26
C ALA A 335 -22.68 7.78 1.29
N LEU A 336 -21.45 7.99 1.78
CA LEU A 336 -20.28 8.16 0.91
C LEU A 336 -20.00 6.87 0.13
N ALA A 337 -19.99 5.73 0.82
CA ALA A 337 -19.75 4.44 0.19
C ALA A 337 -20.81 4.12 -0.87
N ARG A 338 -22.09 4.45 -0.61
CA ARG A 338 -23.18 4.30 -1.58
C ARG A 338 -23.00 5.20 -2.81
N LYS A 339 -22.67 6.48 -2.62
CA LYS A 339 -22.42 7.41 -3.74
C LYS A 339 -21.22 6.97 -4.60
N LEU A 340 -20.14 6.50 -3.96
CA LEU A 340 -18.97 5.96 -4.66
C LEU A 340 -19.32 4.69 -5.44
N TRP A 341 -20.19 3.84 -4.88
CA TRP A 341 -20.72 2.66 -5.56
C TRP A 341 -21.50 3.02 -6.82
N GLU A 342 -22.54 3.85 -6.70
CA GLU A 342 -23.39 4.29 -7.81
C GLU A 342 -22.57 4.98 -8.91
N TYR A 343 -21.59 5.81 -8.53
CA TYR A 343 -20.69 6.43 -9.48
C TYR A 343 -19.80 5.41 -10.21
N SER A 344 -19.33 4.38 -9.50
CA SER A 344 -18.55 3.31 -10.10
C SER A 344 -19.38 2.49 -11.09
N GLU A 345 -20.64 2.16 -10.76
CA GLU A 345 -21.57 1.46 -11.66
C GLU A 345 -21.78 2.22 -12.97
N ARG A 346 -21.93 3.55 -12.88
CA ARG A 346 -22.08 4.42 -14.05
C ARG A 346 -20.86 4.39 -14.96
N LEU A 347 -19.65 4.43 -14.39
CA LEU A 347 -18.42 4.47 -15.18
C LEU A 347 -18.05 3.13 -15.80
N VAL A 348 -18.40 2.02 -15.15
CA VAL A 348 -18.12 0.68 -15.70
C VAL A 348 -19.26 0.15 -16.56
N HIS A 349 -20.39 0.87 -16.65
CA HIS A 349 -21.61 0.46 -17.33
C HIS A 349 -22.07 -0.94 -16.89
N TYR A 350 -22.16 -1.14 -15.58
CA TYR A 350 -22.64 -2.39 -14.98
C TYR A 350 -23.11 -2.14 -13.56
N ARG A 351 -24.38 -2.45 -13.27
CA ARG A 351 -24.95 -2.25 -11.94
C ARG A 351 -25.01 -3.55 -11.17
N TYR A 352 -25.06 -3.44 -9.85
CA TYR A 352 -25.25 -4.56 -8.95
C TYR A 352 -26.55 -5.32 -9.25
N GLU A 353 -27.61 -4.60 -9.64
CA GLU A 353 -28.90 -5.18 -10.00
C GLU A 353 -28.84 -6.00 -11.30
N ASP A 354 -27.81 -5.80 -12.12
CA ASP A 354 -27.58 -6.57 -13.35
C ASP A 354 -26.87 -7.92 -13.05
N VAL A 355 -26.41 -8.15 -11.80
CA VAL A 355 -25.81 -9.42 -11.38
C VAL A 355 -26.89 -10.52 -11.35
N PRO A 356 -26.69 -11.66 -12.03
CA PRO A 356 -27.63 -12.78 -11.99
C PRO A 356 -27.98 -13.21 -10.57
N ALA A 357 -29.26 -13.48 -10.35
CA ALA A 357 -29.74 -14.06 -9.10
C ALA A 357 -29.27 -15.52 -8.97
N ASP A 358 -29.23 -16.01 -7.73
CA ASP A 358 -28.63 -17.30 -7.37
C ASP A 358 -29.34 -18.51 -8.00
N ASP A 359 -30.60 -18.33 -8.43
CA ASP A 359 -31.47 -19.31 -9.10
C ASP A 359 -31.27 -19.39 -10.61
N LYS A 360 -30.47 -18.49 -11.21
CA LYS A 360 -30.21 -18.41 -12.65
C LYS A 360 -28.76 -18.79 -13.04
N LEU A 361 -28.04 -19.44 -12.12
CA LEU A 361 -26.64 -19.89 -12.27
C LEU A 361 -26.58 -21.41 -12.36
#